data_AF-A0A496UN98-F1
#
_entry.id   AF-A0A496UN98-F1
#
_cell.length_a   1.000
_cell.length_b   1.000
_cell.length_c   1.000
_cell.angle_alpha   90.00
_cell.angle_beta   90.00
_cell.angle_gamma   90.00
#
_symmetry.space_group_name_H-M   'P 1'
#
loop_
_entity.id
_entity.type
_entity.pdbx_description
1 polymer ?
#
loop_
_entity_poly.entity_id
_entity_poly.type
_entity_poly.pdbx_seq_one_letter_code
_entity_poly.pdbx_strand_id
1 'polypeptide(L)'
;MNVKLPINPLNEGEEKFYTGVGSRAIDFDIDFLMKRCGYVLANLGYILRSGGAEGSDKAFEDGCDQIDDSLKRIWRPKHATPEAIEIAKQYHGRWDLVTEHAAKLHGRNIFQVLGRSLEVPSEFVLCYTHDGCTNHKDRTAKTGGTGTAISVASERGIPIFNLKLARHRKIVEEWLRRFR
;
A
#
# COMPACT_ATOMS: atom_id res chain seq x y z
N MET A 1 -12.78 -12.31 -15.39
CA MET A 1 -12.06 -13.18 -14.42
C MET A 1 -12.44 -12.73 -13.02
N ASN A 2 -12.80 -13.67 -12.14
CA ASN A 2 -13.16 -13.36 -10.74
C ASN A 2 -11.90 -12.99 -9.95
N VAL A 3 -11.61 -11.71 -9.83
CA VAL A 3 -10.50 -11.21 -8.98
C VAL A 3 -10.91 -11.36 -7.52
N LYS A 4 -10.09 -12.03 -6.70
CA LYS A 4 -10.25 -12.18 -5.25
C LYS A 4 -8.99 -11.66 -4.55
N LEU A 5 -9.11 -11.24 -3.28
CA LEU A 5 -7.95 -10.97 -2.45
C LEU A 5 -7.11 -12.27 -2.27
N PRO A 6 -5.80 -12.25 -2.56
CA PRO A 6 -4.94 -13.42 -2.45
C PRO A 6 -4.53 -13.65 -0.99
N ILE A 7 -5.48 -14.12 -0.18
CA ILE A 7 -5.25 -14.35 1.26
C ILE A 7 -5.32 -15.85 1.53
N ASN A 8 -4.18 -16.40 1.93
CA ASN A 8 -3.99 -17.81 2.24
C ASN A 8 -3.54 -17.95 3.70
N PRO A 9 -3.88 -19.07 4.38
CA PRO A 9 -3.38 -19.37 5.73
C PRO A 9 -1.85 -19.21 5.80
N LEU A 10 -1.33 -18.72 6.92
CA LEU A 10 0.11 -18.64 7.18
C LEU A 10 0.65 -20.03 7.55
N ASN A 11 1.78 -20.41 6.97
CA ASN A 11 2.57 -21.51 7.49
C ASN A 11 3.42 -21.03 8.67
N GLU A 12 3.83 -21.94 9.55
CA GLU A 12 4.68 -21.63 10.69
C GLU A 12 6.00 -20.99 10.24
N GLY A 13 6.29 -19.78 10.72
CA GLY A 13 7.51 -19.01 10.37
C GLY A 13 7.42 -18.16 9.09
N GLU A 14 6.30 -18.16 8.36
CA GLU A 14 6.12 -17.37 7.14
C GLU A 14 5.55 -15.97 7.43
N GLU A 15 6.33 -14.91 7.17
CA GLU A 15 5.83 -13.53 7.21
C GLU A 15 5.17 -13.14 5.88
N LYS A 16 3.89 -12.79 5.89
CA LYS A 16 3.20 -12.21 4.72
C LYS A 16 2.99 -10.71 4.90
N PHE A 17 3.23 -9.97 3.84
CA PHE A 17 3.13 -8.51 3.84
C PHE A 17 2.02 -8.04 2.92
N TYR A 18 1.36 -6.94 3.30
CA TYR A 18 0.53 -6.18 2.38
C TYR A 18 0.90 -4.69 2.45
N THR A 19 0.75 -3.99 1.33
CA THR A 19 0.94 -2.55 1.30
C THR A 19 -0.38 -1.85 1.54
N GLY A 20 -0.47 -1.01 2.57
CA GLY A 20 -1.62 -0.14 2.85
C GLY A 20 -1.21 1.33 2.72
N VAL A 21 -1.62 2.00 1.65
CA VAL A 21 -1.17 3.37 1.31
C VAL A 21 -2.24 4.15 0.57
N GLY A 22 -2.17 5.47 0.54
CA GLY A 22 -3.11 6.22 -0.31
C GLY A 22 -3.14 7.72 -0.10
N SER A 23 -4.25 8.33 -0.53
CA SER A 23 -4.51 9.75 -0.36
C SER A 23 -4.54 10.13 1.12
N ARG A 24 -4.07 11.35 1.41
CA ARG A 24 -4.26 12.03 2.71
C ARG A 24 -5.69 12.52 2.90
N ALA A 25 -6.42 12.71 1.82
CA ALA A 25 -7.82 13.13 1.82
C ALA A 25 -8.70 11.93 1.46
N ILE A 26 -9.34 11.36 2.48
CA ILE A 26 -10.28 10.24 2.37
C ILE A 26 -11.54 10.55 3.16
N ASP A 27 -12.66 10.03 2.68
CA ASP A 27 -13.95 10.15 3.36
C ASP A 27 -14.05 9.13 4.50
N PHE A 28 -14.99 9.37 5.42
CA PHE A 28 -15.16 8.55 6.63
C PHE A 28 -15.40 7.06 6.33
N ASP A 29 -16.12 6.74 5.26
CA ASP A 29 -16.42 5.36 4.89
C ASP A 29 -15.17 4.62 4.37
N ILE A 30 -14.28 5.32 3.67
CA ILE A 30 -12.98 4.78 3.24
C ILE A 30 -12.05 4.62 4.44
N ASP A 31 -11.96 5.61 5.32
CA ASP A 31 -11.18 5.52 6.58
C ASP A 31 -11.62 4.31 7.42
N PHE A 32 -12.93 4.18 7.66
CA PHE A 32 -13.49 3.05 8.41
C PHE A 32 -13.18 1.70 7.76
N LEU A 33 -13.30 1.62 6.42
CA LEU A 33 -13.00 0.40 5.69
C LEU A 33 -11.51 0.02 5.78
N MET A 34 -10.61 0.99 5.69
CA MET A 34 -9.17 0.78 5.81
C MET A 34 -8.77 0.34 7.22
N LYS A 35 -9.31 0.98 8.27
CA LYS A 35 -9.14 0.55 9.66
C LYS A 35 -9.58 -0.89 9.88
N ARG A 36 -10.74 -1.25 9.34
CA ARG A 36 -11.25 -2.62 9.41
C ARG A 36 -10.35 -3.62 8.67
N CYS A 37 -9.81 -3.24 7.51
CA CYS A 37 -8.83 -4.07 6.81
C CYS A 37 -7.56 -4.27 7.64
N GLY A 38 -7.00 -3.21 8.22
CA GLY A 38 -5.82 -3.27 9.08
C GLY A 38 -6.02 -4.21 10.27
N TYR A 39 -7.15 -4.07 10.95
CA TYR A 39 -7.53 -4.93 12.08
C TYR A 39 -7.64 -6.42 11.68
N VAL A 40 -8.37 -6.73 10.62
CA VAL A 40 -8.58 -8.13 10.20
C VAL A 40 -7.29 -8.74 9.68
N LEU A 41 -6.50 -8.02 8.88
CA LEU A 41 -5.23 -8.53 8.36
C LEU A 41 -4.22 -8.77 9.48
N ALA A 42 -4.15 -7.89 10.47
CA ALA A 42 -3.30 -8.10 11.65
C ALA A 42 -3.72 -9.35 12.45
N ASN A 43 -5.01 -9.57 12.68
CA ASN A 43 -5.50 -10.81 13.31
C ASN A 43 -5.12 -12.09 12.54
N LEU A 44 -4.98 -11.99 11.22
CA LEU A 44 -4.54 -13.09 10.35
C LEU A 44 -3.01 -13.21 10.27
N GLY A 45 -2.26 -12.39 11.00
CA GLY A 45 -0.80 -12.37 11.04
C GLY A 45 -0.12 -11.68 9.85
N TYR A 46 -0.88 -10.96 9.01
CA TYR A 46 -0.29 -10.15 7.95
C TYR A 46 0.37 -8.90 8.53
N ILE A 47 1.54 -8.56 7.99
CA ILE A 47 2.30 -7.38 8.39
C ILE A 47 2.02 -6.23 7.41
N LEU A 48 1.49 -5.12 7.93
CA LEU A 48 1.28 -3.90 7.15
C LEU A 48 2.61 -3.24 6.77
N ARG A 49 2.72 -2.78 5.52
CA ARG A 49 3.75 -1.83 5.08
C ARG A 49 3.08 -0.53 4.64
N SER A 50 3.45 0.59 5.29
CA SER A 50 2.82 1.91 5.12
C SER A 50 3.87 3.04 5.21
N GLY A 51 3.48 4.30 5.01
CA GLY A 51 4.34 5.50 5.05
C GLY A 51 4.18 6.39 6.27
N GLY A 52 3.17 6.17 7.12
CA GLY A 52 2.93 6.99 8.31
C GLY A 52 2.49 8.41 8.00
N ALA A 53 1.79 8.61 6.88
CA ALA A 53 1.12 9.86 6.54
C ALA A 53 -0.31 9.92 7.12
N GLU A 54 -0.90 11.11 7.19
CA GLU A 54 -2.33 11.26 7.47
C GLU A 54 -3.21 10.60 6.38
N GLY A 55 -4.48 10.35 6.71
CA GLY A 55 -5.44 9.71 5.81
C GLY A 55 -5.20 8.22 5.69
N SER A 56 -4.98 7.72 4.47
CA SER A 56 -5.00 6.28 4.20
C SER A 56 -3.98 5.47 5.02
N ASP A 57 -2.73 5.94 5.07
CA ASP A 57 -1.65 5.30 5.82
C ASP A 57 -2.03 5.16 7.30
N LYS A 58 -2.41 6.28 7.94
CA LYS A 58 -2.90 6.31 9.32
C LYS A 58 -4.12 5.40 9.54
N ALA A 59 -5.06 5.34 8.61
CA ALA A 59 -6.24 4.49 8.76
C ALA A 59 -5.88 2.99 8.84
N PHE A 60 -4.96 2.51 7.99
CA PHE A 60 -4.49 1.13 8.10
C PHE A 60 -3.72 0.89 9.41
N GLU A 61 -2.85 1.84 9.78
CA GLU A 61 -2.05 1.78 11.01
C GLU A 61 -2.95 1.70 12.26
N ASP A 62 -3.94 2.59 12.38
CA ASP A 62 -4.91 2.59 13.47
C ASP A 62 -5.71 1.26 13.55
N GLY A 63 -5.89 0.57 12.43
CA GLY A 63 -6.48 -0.76 12.38
C GLY A 63 -5.55 -1.84 12.95
N CYS A 64 -4.28 -1.84 12.53
CA CYS A 64 -3.27 -2.78 13.03
C CYS A 64 -2.98 -2.59 14.52
N ASP A 65 -2.97 -1.36 15.00
CA ASP A 65 -2.60 -0.99 16.38
C ASP A 65 -3.60 -1.50 17.43
N GLN A 66 -4.81 -1.85 16.99
CA GLN A 66 -5.79 -2.51 17.84
C GLN A 66 -5.45 -3.97 18.15
N ILE A 67 -4.51 -4.57 17.41
CA ILE A 67 -4.06 -5.96 17.58
C ILE A 67 -2.64 -5.98 18.15
N ASP A 68 -1.67 -5.49 17.38
CA ASP A 68 -0.27 -5.45 17.78
C ASP A 68 0.51 -4.47 16.88
N ASP A 69 1.15 -3.48 17.50
CA ASP A 69 2.03 -2.50 16.84
C ASP A 69 3.22 -3.17 16.14
N SER A 70 3.60 -4.39 16.54
CA SER A 70 4.66 -5.18 15.91
C SER A 70 4.28 -5.69 14.50
N LEU A 71 2.99 -5.68 14.15
CA LEU A 71 2.46 -6.14 12.84
C LEU A 71 2.42 -5.05 11.77
N LYS A 72 3.23 -4.01 11.92
CA LYS A 72 3.42 -2.98 10.87
C LYS A 72 4.89 -2.59 10.68
N ARG A 73 5.19 -2.07 9.49
CA ARG A 73 6.50 -1.53 9.08
C ARG A 73 6.26 -0.18 8.40
N ILE A 74 6.66 0.90 9.09
CA ILE A 74 6.37 2.28 8.67
C ILE A 74 7.59 2.94 8.04
N TRP A 75 7.54 3.15 6.72
CA TRP A 75 8.63 3.69 5.92
C TRP A 75 8.50 5.20 5.75
N ARG A 76 9.28 5.96 6.52
CA ARG A 76 9.32 7.43 6.50
C ARG A 76 10.43 7.95 5.58
N PRO A 77 10.45 9.25 5.23
CA PRO A 77 11.54 9.91 4.50
C PRO A 77 12.95 9.51 4.86
N LYS A 78 13.24 9.46 6.16
CA LYS A 78 14.56 9.13 6.69
C LYS A 78 15.02 7.70 6.39
N HIS A 79 14.11 6.81 6.00
CA HIS A 79 14.44 5.42 5.67
C HIS A 79 14.85 5.24 4.20
N ALA A 80 14.58 6.20 3.31
CA ALA A 80 14.89 6.10 1.89
C ALA A 80 16.41 5.95 1.67
N THR A 81 16.83 4.88 1.01
CA THR A 81 18.23 4.68 0.61
C THR A 81 18.47 5.08 -0.84
N PRO A 82 19.72 5.34 -1.26
CA PRO A 82 20.04 5.64 -2.65
C PRO A 82 19.50 4.61 -3.64
N GLU A 83 19.58 3.32 -3.31
CA GLU A 83 19.12 2.22 -4.18
C GLU A 83 17.60 2.26 -4.37
N ALA A 84 16.85 2.49 -3.30
CA ALA A 84 15.40 2.64 -3.38
C ALA A 84 15.00 3.91 -4.16
N ILE A 85 15.76 4.99 -4.02
CA ILE A 85 15.56 6.22 -4.79
C ILE A 85 15.82 5.96 -6.28
N GLU A 86 16.83 5.16 -6.63
CA GLU A 86 17.12 4.82 -8.03
C GLU A 86 16.03 3.95 -8.65
N ILE A 87 15.48 2.97 -7.90
CA ILE A 87 14.30 2.22 -8.36
C ILE A 87 13.11 3.17 -8.57
N ALA A 88 12.86 4.07 -7.63
CA ALA A 88 11.77 5.02 -7.73
C ALA A 88 11.87 5.95 -8.96
N LYS A 89 13.09 6.36 -9.31
CA LYS A 89 13.39 7.19 -10.48
C LYS A 89 12.93 6.55 -11.79
N GLN A 90 13.06 5.23 -11.93
CA GLN A 90 12.63 4.49 -13.12
C GLN A 90 11.13 4.65 -13.42
N TYR A 91 10.31 4.88 -12.37
CA TYR A 91 8.86 4.98 -12.51
C TYR A 91 8.35 6.43 -12.51
N HIS A 92 9.20 7.45 -12.61
CA HIS A 92 8.81 8.85 -12.54
C HIS A 92 9.31 9.66 -13.74
N GLY A 93 8.40 10.01 -14.66
CA GLY A 93 8.76 10.58 -15.97
C GLY A 93 9.38 12.00 -15.99
N ARG A 94 9.43 12.70 -14.84
CA ARG A 94 10.05 14.04 -14.72
C ARG A 94 10.95 14.14 -13.49
N TRP A 95 11.85 13.17 -13.32
CA TRP A 95 12.69 13.08 -12.12
C TRP A 95 13.60 14.29 -11.91
N ASP A 96 14.05 14.95 -12.98
CA ASP A 96 14.94 16.11 -12.91
C ASP A 96 14.32 17.33 -12.21
N LEU A 97 12.99 17.32 -12.00
CA LEU A 97 12.24 18.38 -11.31
C LEU A 97 11.89 18.02 -9.86
N VAL A 98 12.27 16.82 -9.42
CA VAL A 98 11.94 16.30 -8.09
C VAL A 98 12.93 16.87 -7.07
N THR A 99 12.42 17.56 -6.05
CA THR A 99 13.25 18.05 -4.93
C THR A 99 13.84 16.88 -4.13
N GLU A 100 14.92 17.09 -3.40
CA GLU A 100 15.54 16.03 -2.58
C GLU A 100 14.55 15.37 -1.60
N HIS A 101 13.71 16.17 -0.94
CA HIS A 101 12.68 15.65 -0.03
C HIS A 101 11.64 14.80 -0.78
N ALA A 102 11.24 15.22 -1.99
CA ALA A 102 10.33 14.48 -2.85
C ALA A 102 10.97 13.20 -3.41
N ALA A 103 12.27 13.21 -3.72
CA ALA A 103 13.02 12.02 -4.15
C ALA A 103 13.02 10.98 -3.03
N LYS A 104 13.25 11.42 -1.78
CA LYS A 104 13.04 10.56 -0.61
C LYS A 104 11.60 10.04 -0.60
N LEU A 105 10.57 10.87 -0.89
CA LEU A 105 9.11 10.53 -0.93
C LEU A 105 8.83 9.37 -1.87
N HIS A 106 9.50 9.33 -2.99
CA HIS A 106 9.37 8.20 -3.88
C HIS A 106 10.21 7.00 -3.41
N GLY A 107 11.43 7.23 -2.91
CA GLY A 107 12.32 6.17 -2.42
C GLY A 107 11.71 5.33 -1.30
N ARG A 108 11.12 5.94 -0.27
CA ARG A 108 10.48 5.14 0.82
C ARG A 108 9.24 4.35 0.34
N ASN A 109 8.57 4.79 -0.73
CA ASN A 109 7.45 4.05 -1.30
C ASN A 109 7.88 2.72 -1.93
N ILE A 110 9.16 2.57 -2.31
CA ILE A 110 9.68 1.29 -2.77
C ILE A 110 9.67 0.27 -1.64
N PHE A 111 10.08 0.65 -0.43
CA PHE A 111 10.06 -0.23 0.73
C PHE A 111 8.64 -0.60 1.18
N GLN A 112 7.65 0.27 0.94
CA GLN A 112 6.25 -0.05 1.19
C GLN A 112 5.78 -1.27 0.38
N VAL A 113 6.32 -1.45 -0.84
CA VAL A 113 5.96 -2.56 -1.72
C VAL A 113 6.91 -3.73 -1.56
N LEU A 114 8.23 -3.50 -1.59
CA LEU A 114 9.27 -4.54 -1.71
C LEU A 114 10.02 -4.88 -0.42
N GLY A 115 9.71 -4.18 0.68
CA GLY A 115 10.40 -4.36 1.95
C GLY A 115 11.85 -3.88 1.91
N ARG A 116 12.53 -3.92 3.07
CA ARG A 116 13.85 -3.30 3.24
C ARG A 116 14.94 -3.86 2.32
N SER A 117 14.85 -5.17 2.01
CA SER A 117 15.78 -5.87 1.12
C SER A 117 15.53 -5.58 -0.36
N LEU A 118 14.38 -4.99 -0.72
CA LEU A 118 13.94 -4.77 -2.11
C LEU A 118 13.55 -6.05 -2.89
N GLU A 119 13.63 -7.21 -2.24
CA GLU A 119 13.43 -8.53 -2.85
C GLU A 119 12.17 -9.27 -2.35
N VAL A 120 11.61 -8.87 -1.21
CA VAL A 120 10.47 -9.56 -0.59
C VAL A 120 9.21 -8.73 -0.80
N PRO A 121 8.47 -8.92 -1.91
CA PRO A 121 7.30 -8.13 -2.23
C PRO A 121 6.18 -8.32 -1.21
N SER A 122 5.25 -7.37 -1.22
CA SER A 122 3.96 -7.52 -0.58
C SER A 122 3.04 -8.37 -1.46
N GLU A 123 2.17 -9.18 -0.86
CA GLU A 123 1.24 -10.07 -1.56
C GLU A 123 0.22 -9.30 -2.40
N PHE A 124 -0.14 -8.10 -1.94
CA PHE A 124 -1.02 -7.18 -2.65
C PHE A 124 -0.84 -5.75 -2.11
N VAL A 125 -1.32 -4.79 -2.89
CA VAL A 125 -1.48 -3.39 -2.50
C VAL A 125 -2.96 -3.10 -2.29
N LEU A 126 -3.33 -2.56 -1.14
CA LEU A 126 -4.65 -2.02 -0.86
C LEU A 126 -4.51 -0.49 -0.71
N CYS A 127 -5.18 0.26 -1.56
CA CYS A 127 -4.97 1.71 -1.62
C CYS A 127 -6.22 2.51 -1.92
N TYR A 128 -6.10 3.84 -1.82
CA TYR A 128 -7.08 4.77 -2.35
C TYR A 128 -6.38 5.93 -3.05
N THR A 129 -6.75 6.15 -4.31
CA THR A 129 -6.38 7.37 -5.05
C THR A 129 -7.63 7.94 -5.70
N HIS A 130 -7.72 9.27 -5.86
CA HIS A 130 -8.94 9.91 -6.34
C HIS A 130 -9.32 9.51 -7.78
N ASP A 131 -8.33 9.11 -8.59
CA ASP A 131 -8.51 8.60 -9.95
C ASP A 131 -8.67 7.08 -10.04
N GLY A 132 -8.58 6.34 -8.93
CA GLY A 132 -8.73 4.89 -8.93
C GLY A 132 -7.61 4.14 -9.67
N CYS A 133 -6.42 4.73 -9.76
CA CYS A 133 -5.27 4.16 -10.46
C CYS A 133 -4.89 2.77 -9.93
N THR A 134 -4.68 1.82 -10.85
CA THR A 134 -4.27 0.44 -10.55
C THR A 134 -3.14 -0.06 -11.44
N ASN A 135 -2.59 0.81 -12.30
CA ASN A 135 -1.55 0.45 -13.26
C ASN A 135 -0.59 1.63 -13.44
N HIS A 136 0.69 1.35 -13.66
CA HIS A 136 1.69 2.36 -14.00
C HIS A 136 1.27 3.27 -15.16
N LYS A 137 0.72 2.67 -16.23
CA LYS A 137 0.35 3.37 -17.48
C LYS A 137 -0.82 4.35 -17.32
N ASP A 138 -1.70 4.09 -16.36
CA ASP A 138 -2.91 4.89 -16.14
C ASP A 138 -2.70 6.01 -15.11
N ARG A 139 -1.47 6.18 -14.63
CA ARG A 139 -1.15 7.17 -13.60
C ARG A 139 -1.40 8.58 -14.10
N THR A 140 -2.10 9.37 -13.29
CA THR A 140 -2.32 10.79 -13.53
C THR A 140 -1.78 11.63 -12.38
N ALA A 141 -1.80 12.96 -12.53
CA ALA A 141 -1.49 13.87 -11.43
C ALA A 141 -2.40 13.63 -10.20
N LYS A 142 -3.63 13.13 -10.41
CA LYS A 142 -4.60 12.83 -9.33
C LYS A 142 -4.25 11.56 -8.55
N THR A 143 -3.34 10.71 -9.06
CA THR A 143 -2.82 9.56 -8.32
C THR A 143 -1.96 10.01 -7.14
N GLY A 144 -1.26 11.15 -7.28
CA GLY A 144 -0.36 11.69 -6.26
C GLY A 144 0.85 10.81 -5.98
N GLY A 145 1.47 11.01 -4.80
CA GLY A 145 2.69 10.30 -4.39
C GLY A 145 2.53 8.77 -4.30
N THR A 146 1.31 8.28 -4.00
CA THR A 146 0.94 6.86 -4.01
C THR A 146 1.24 6.19 -5.35
N GLY A 147 1.27 6.97 -6.44
CA GLY A 147 1.54 6.48 -7.79
C GLY A 147 2.86 5.74 -7.94
N THR A 148 3.88 6.01 -7.11
CA THR A 148 5.13 5.23 -7.14
C THR A 148 4.93 3.81 -6.64
N ALA A 149 4.25 3.62 -5.50
CA ALA A 149 3.94 2.28 -4.99
C ALA A 149 3.08 1.48 -5.98
N ILE A 150 2.06 2.13 -6.55
CA ILE A 150 1.20 1.54 -7.59
C ILE A 150 2.01 1.14 -8.82
N SER A 151 2.94 1.98 -9.28
CA SER A 151 3.75 1.69 -10.47
C SER A 151 4.63 0.45 -10.26
N VAL A 152 5.34 0.39 -9.13
CA VAL A 152 6.21 -0.74 -8.79
C VAL A 152 5.42 -2.03 -8.66
N ALA A 153 4.26 -1.99 -7.99
CA ALA A 153 3.40 -3.14 -7.83
C ALA A 153 2.84 -3.63 -9.18
N SER A 154 2.35 -2.71 -10.01
CA SER A 154 1.81 -3.01 -11.34
C SER A 154 2.83 -3.69 -12.23
N GLU A 155 4.04 -3.12 -12.34
CA GLU A 155 5.10 -3.62 -13.22
C GLU A 155 5.69 -4.96 -12.73
N ARG A 156 5.57 -5.26 -11.44
CA ARG A 156 5.96 -6.56 -10.85
C ARG A 156 4.81 -7.57 -10.78
N GLY A 157 3.64 -7.26 -11.32
CA GLY A 157 2.48 -8.16 -11.31
C GLY A 157 1.85 -8.38 -9.92
N ILE A 158 2.16 -7.50 -8.95
CA ILE A 158 1.55 -7.54 -7.61
C ILE A 158 0.11 -7.01 -7.71
N PRO A 159 -0.91 -7.77 -7.24
CA PRO A 159 -2.30 -7.35 -7.27
C PRO A 159 -2.55 -6.00 -6.56
N ILE A 160 -3.34 -5.12 -7.18
CA ILE A 160 -3.68 -3.79 -6.64
C ILE A 160 -5.20 -3.66 -6.49
N PHE A 161 -5.63 -3.36 -5.27
CA PHE A 161 -7.02 -3.10 -4.90
C PHE A 161 -7.18 -1.63 -4.51
N ASN A 162 -7.51 -0.78 -5.49
CA ASN A 162 -7.86 0.61 -5.23
C ASN A 162 -9.34 0.77 -4.80
N LEU A 163 -9.58 1.20 -3.56
CA LEU A 163 -10.91 1.34 -2.94
C LEU A 163 -11.79 2.41 -3.57
N LYS A 164 -11.24 3.28 -4.42
CA LYS A 164 -12.04 4.20 -5.25
C LYS A 164 -12.88 3.44 -6.28
N LEU A 165 -12.41 2.29 -6.75
CA LEU A 165 -13.11 1.47 -7.73
C LEU A 165 -14.17 0.61 -7.04
N ALA A 166 -15.44 0.81 -7.41
CA ALA A 166 -16.57 0.08 -6.81
C ALA A 166 -16.38 -1.45 -6.85
N ARG A 167 -15.83 -1.98 -7.95
CA ARG A 167 -15.51 -3.42 -8.08
C ARG A 167 -14.49 -3.91 -7.03
N HIS A 168 -13.44 -3.14 -6.76
CA HIS A 168 -12.39 -3.51 -5.82
C HIS A 168 -12.89 -3.38 -4.39
N ARG A 169 -13.58 -2.27 -4.10
CA ARG A 169 -14.25 -2.06 -2.81
C ARG A 169 -15.19 -3.22 -2.49
N LYS A 170 -16.03 -3.65 -3.44
CA LYS A 170 -16.92 -4.80 -3.26
C LYS A 170 -16.17 -6.10 -2.92
N ILE A 171 -15.07 -6.39 -3.62
CA ILE A 171 -14.21 -7.57 -3.33
C ILE A 171 -13.70 -7.52 -1.88
N VAL A 172 -13.21 -6.35 -1.44
CA VAL A 172 -12.67 -6.16 -0.09
C VAL A 172 -13.78 -6.29 0.97
N GLU A 173 -14.94 -5.66 0.75
CA GLU A 173 -16.09 -5.74 1.66
C GLU A 173 -16.65 -7.17 1.78
N GLU A 174 -16.76 -7.90 0.67
CA GLU A 174 -17.19 -9.30 0.67
C GLU A 174 -16.21 -10.21 1.41
N TRP A 175 -14.90 -9.98 1.23
CA TRP A 175 -13.88 -10.70 1.98
C TRP A 175 -13.98 -10.41 3.49
N LEU A 176 -14.12 -9.15 3.89
CA LEU A 176 -14.27 -8.75 5.31
C LEU A 176 -15.51 -9.35 5.98
N ARG A 177 -16.59 -9.62 5.24
CA ARG A 177 -17.80 -10.25 5.78
C ARG A 177 -17.58 -11.67 6.29
N ARG A 178 -16.46 -12.32 5.93
CA ARG A 178 -16.08 -13.65 6.42
C ARG A 178 -15.56 -13.64 7.85
N PHE A 179 -15.25 -12.46 8.39
CA PHE A 179 -14.65 -12.23 9.71
C PHE A 179 -15.58 -11.37 10.58
N ARG A 180 -16.87 -11.73 10.59
CA ARG A 180 -17.89 -11.09 11.45
C ARG A 180 -17.83 -11.66 12.86
#